data_AF-A0A923ZP84-F1
#
_entry.id   AF-A0A923ZP84-F1
#
_cell.length_a   1.000
_cell.length_b   1.000
_cell.length_c   1.000
_cell.angle_alpha   90.00
_cell.angle_beta   90.00
_cell.angle_gamma   90.00
#
_symmetry.space_group_name_H-M   'P 1'
#
loop_
_entity.id
_entity.type
_entity.pdbx_description
1 polymer ?
#
loop_
_entity_poly.entity_id
_entity_poly.type
_entity_poly.pdbx_seq_one_letter_code
_entity_poly.pdbx_strand_id
1 'polypeptide(L)'
;MTQSGMAIGSAAESGAPERKSVSAPTTTSTVTMLAIADSDSYVKWGAALLGQAPDKWQRSLIVLASPVLPSGEQLRASLTGTADDIGEPPILDLSALAVRIATLKPDVVLLSVRGPLVKVVVRAIVGASVVRPVIVSGLPGISIPATKRAVANRAQVDYFVLHSRREIREFEELASRMGVEMLFGLATLPFLPGKPLPQKTRGRNQNGEVIFAAQAKVPAQKVDRLALLSWLAESARRHPYLRVVVKVRAARGELQTH
;
A
#
# COMPACT_ATOMS: atom_id res chain seq x y z
N MET A 1 -65.81 29.78 21.00
CA MET A 1 -64.67 30.59 21.48
C MET A 1 -63.48 29.66 21.67
N THR A 2 -62.33 29.99 21.06
CA THR A 2 -60.94 29.51 21.33
C THR A 2 -60.68 27.99 21.21
N GLN A 3 -59.70 27.46 20.47
CA GLN A 3 -58.41 27.98 20.01
C GLN A 3 -57.89 27.19 18.78
N SER A 4 -56.98 27.87 18.08
CA SER A 4 -56.19 27.48 16.92
C SER A 4 -55.26 26.28 17.14
N GLY A 5 -54.99 25.51 16.09
CA GLY A 5 -53.97 24.46 16.04
C GLY A 5 -53.59 24.11 14.61
N MET A 6 -52.52 24.74 14.14
CA MET A 6 -51.95 24.67 12.79
C MET A 6 -50.91 23.53 12.72
N ALA A 7 -50.98 22.67 11.72
CA ALA A 7 -49.97 21.66 11.36
C ALA A 7 -49.94 21.56 9.81
N ILE A 8 -49.24 22.45 9.11
CA ILE A 8 -47.85 22.37 8.64
C ILE A 8 -47.38 20.98 8.18
N GLY A 9 -47.19 20.84 6.85
CA GLY A 9 -45.99 20.24 6.27
C GLY A 9 -46.00 18.74 5.95
N SER A 10 -46.58 18.38 4.82
CA SER A 10 -46.29 17.13 4.10
C SER A 10 -44.81 17.09 3.70
N ALA A 11 -44.06 16.14 4.25
CA ALA A 11 -42.67 15.88 3.86
C ALA A 11 -42.64 15.31 2.44
N ALA A 12 -41.94 16.01 1.54
CA ALA A 12 -41.62 15.52 0.21
C ALA A 12 -40.57 14.40 0.34
N GLU A 13 -40.95 13.18 -0.03
CA GLU A 13 -40.01 12.10 -0.31
C GLU A 13 -39.24 12.43 -1.58
N SER A 14 -38.02 12.96 -1.41
CA SER A 14 -37.06 13.10 -2.51
C SER A 14 -36.54 11.72 -2.90
N GLY A 15 -37.07 11.18 -3.99
CA GLY A 15 -36.55 9.98 -4.64
C GLY A 15 -35.10 10.16 -5.06
N ALA A 16 -34.18 9.48 -4.37
CA ALA A 16 -32.83 9.29 -4.86
C ALA A 16 -32.88 8.36 -6.08
N PRO A 17 -32.21 8.69 -7.20
CA PRO A 17 -32.22 7.82 -8.36
C PRO A 17 -31.49 6.52 -8.03
N GLU A 18 -32.22 5.43 -8.18
CA GLU A 18 -31.75 4.06 -8.08
C GLU A 18 -30.56 3.88 -9.04
N ARG A 19 -29.36 3.68 -8.48
CA ARG A 19 -28.18 3.33 -9.28
C ARG A 19 -28.45 1.97 -9.89
N LYS A 20 -28.88 1.96 -11.16
CA LYS A 20 -29.01 0.74 -11.97
C LYS A 20 -27.72 -0.05 -11.84
N SER A 21 -27.82 -1.25 -11.25
CA SER A 21 -26.75 -2.22 -11.20
C SER A 21 -26.33 -2.52 -12.64
N VAL A 22 -25.13 -2.07 -13.02
CA VAL A 22 -24.53 -2.47 -14.28
C VAL A 22 -24.34 -3.99 -14.20
N SER A 23 -25.09 -4.72 -15.03
CA SER A 23 -24.96 -6.16 -15.15
C SER A 23 -23.49 -6.51 -15.42
N ALA A 24 -22.90 -7.32 -14.55
CA ALA A 24 -21.53 -7.79 -14.72
C ALA A 24 -21.41 -8.48 -16.10
N PRO A 25 -20.40 -8.13 -16.91
CA PRO A 25 -20.18 -8.83 -18.16
C PRO A 25 -19.91 -10.31 -17.85
N THR A 26 -20.71 -11.18 -18.45
CA THR A 26 -20.49 -12.62 -18.47
C THR A 26 -19.28 -12.90 -19.35
N THR A 27 -18.08 -12.79 -18.81
CA THR A 27 -16.86 -13.26 -19.47
C THR A 27 -16.24 -14.39 -18.66
N THR A 28 -16.18 -15.55 -19.30
CA THR A 28 -15.40 -16.74 -18.93
C THR A 28 -13.89 -16.51 -19.01
N SER A 29 -13.42 -15.27 -19.18
CA SER A 29 -12.00 -14.92 -19.24
C SER A 29 -11.43 -14.70 -17.84
N THR A 30 -10.39 -15.46 -17.52
CA THR A 30 -9.54 -15.22 -16.34
C THR A 30 -8.93 -13.82 -16.42
N VAL A 31 -9.20 -12.98 -15.41
CA VAL A 31 -8.58 -11.65 -15.26
C VAL A 31 -7.08 -11.82 -15.05
N THR A 32 -6.28 -11.04 -15.77
CA THR A 32 -4.82 -11.01 -15.64
C THR A 32 -4.37 -9.74 -14.93
N MET A 33 -3.68 -9.91 -13.80
CA MET A 33 -3.13 -8.83 -13.00
C MET A 33 -1.60 -8.88 -13.00
N LEU A 34 -0.99 -7.76 -13.37
CA LEU A 34 0.47 -7.58 -13.34
C LEU A 34 0.83 -6.53 -12.29
N ALA A 35 1.68 -6.87 -11.32
CA ALA A 35 2.34 -5.87 -10.47
C ALA A 35 3.70 -5.49 -11.03
N ILE A 36 4.03 -4.20 -10.92
CA ILE A 36 5.34 -3.65 -11.27
C ILE A 36 5.91 -2.99 -10.01
N ALA A 37 7.10 -3.42 -9.58
CA ALA A 37 7.76 -2.92 -8.39
C ALA A 37 9.17 -2.39 -8.64
N ASP A 38 9.71 -1.48 -7.83
CA ASP A 38 11.04 -0.87 -8.06
C ASP A 38 12.04 -0.99 -6.90
N SER A 39 11.57 -1.29 -5.69
CA SER A 39 12.35 -1.26 -4.46
C SER A 39 11.82 -2.27 -3.44
N ASP A 40 12.59 -2.62 -2.42
CA ASP A 40 12.31 -3.72 -1.49
C ASP A 40 10.91 -3.61 -0.85
N SER A 41 10.60 -2.47 -0.22
CA SER A 41 9.31 -2.25 0.42
C SER A 41 8.12 -2.30 -0.55
N TYR A 42 8.35 -1.94 -1.81
CA TYR A 42 7.34 -1.96 -2.86
C TYR A 42 7.23 -3.35 -3.51
N VAL A 43 8.30 -4.12 -3.65
CA VAL A 43 8.23 -5.54 -4.04
C VAL A 43 7.36 -6.28 -3.03
N LYS A 44 7.69 -6.15 -1.73
CA LYS A 44 6.94 -6.78 -0.66
C LYS A 44 5.46 -6.41 -0.69
N TRP A 45 5.15 -5.12 -0.81
CA TRP A 45 3.77 -4.63 -0.84
C TRP A 45 3.01 -5.12 -2.09
N GLY A 46 3.63 -5.05 -3.26
CA GLY A 46 3.03 -5.48 -4.52
C GLY A 46 2.74 -6.98 -4.52
N ALA A 47 3.71 -7.80 -4.11
CA ALA A 47 3.56 -9.25 -4.00
C ALA A 47 2.48 -9.65 -2.96
N ALA A 48 2.46 -9.00 -1.80
CA ALA A 48 1.47 -9.27 -0.77
C ALA A 48 0.05 -8.84 -1.20
N LEU A 49 -0.10 -7.73 -1.92
CA LEU A 49 -1.40 -7.29 -2.46
C LEU A 49 -1.87 -8.18 -3.62
N LEU A 50 -0.96 -8.64 -4.49
CA LEU A 50 -1.26 -9.65 -5.51
C LEU A 50 -1.78 -10.95 -4.87
N GLY A 51 -1.20 -11.38 -3.75
CA GLY A 51 -1.65 -12.57 -3.02
C GLY A 51 -3.08 -12.48 -2.45
N GLN A 52 -3.66 -11.28 -2.40
CA GLN A 52 -5.06 -11.07 -2.00
C GLN A 52 -6.04 -11.03 -3.17
N ALA A 53 -5.54 -11.01 -4.41
CA ALA A 53 -6.40 -11.10 -5.58
C ALA A 53 -7.09 -12.49 -5.63
N PRO A 54 -8.31 -12.59 -6.20
CA PRO A 54 -9.04 -13.85 -6.27
C PRO A 54 -8.22 -14.96 -6.94
N ASP A 55 -8.28 -16.18 -6.41
CA ASP A 55 -7.48 -17.33 -6.89
C ASP A 55 -7.65 -17.64 -8.39
N LYS A 56 -8.80 -17.26 -8.96
CA LYS A 56 -9.08 -17.44 -10.38
C LYS A 56 -8.37 -16.44 -11.29
N TRP A 57 -7.67 -15.43 -10.75
CA TRP A 57 -6.93 -14.42 -11.50
C TRP A 57 -5.53 -14.92 -11.81
N GLN A 58 -5.05 -14.67 -13.03
CA GLN A 58 -3.64 -14.85 -13.35
C GLN A 58 -2.84 -13.69 -12.79
N ARG A 59 -1.76 -14.00 -12.06
CA ARG A 59 -0.96 -13.01 -11.35
C ARG A 59 0.49 -13.10 -11.80
N SER A 60 1.12 -11.95 -11.98
CA SER A 60 2.56 -11.90 -12.21
C SER A 60 3.16 -10.63 -11.61
N LEU A 61 4.44 -10.69 -11.29
CA LEU A 61 5.21 -9.58 -10.73
C LEU A 61 6.44 -9.35 -11.61
N ILE A 62 6.73 -8.07 -11.87
CA ILE A 62 7.95 -7.62 -12.53
C ILE A 62 8.65 -6.62 -11.62
N VAL A 63 9.98 -6.65 -11.58
CA VAL A 63 10.77 -5.61 -10.93
C VAL A 63 11.36 -4.69 -12.00
N LEU A 64 11.03 -3.40 -11.94
CA LEU A 64 11.61 -2.37 -12.79
C LEU A 64 13.03 -2.05 -12.32
N ALA A 65 14.00 -2.20 -13.22
CA ALA A 65 15.37 -1.79 -13.01
C ALA A 65 15.40 -0.28 -12.69
N SER A 66 15.92 0.06 -11.51
CA SER A 66 16.01 1.43 -11.03
C SER A 66 17.22 1.58 -10.10
N PRO A 67 17.66 2.81 -9.77
CA PRO A 67 18.79 3.03 -8.84
C PRO A 67 18.59 2.50 -7.42
N VAL A 68 17.37 2.06 -7.07
CA VAL A 68 17.04 1.46 -5.76
C VAL A 68 16.62 -0.01 -5.89
N LEU A 69 17.02 -0.65 -7.00
CA LEU A 69 16.78 -2.07 -7.24
C LEU A 69 17.27 -2.90 -6.04
N PRO A 70 16.44 -3.79 -5.49
CA PRO A 70 16.84 -4.65 -4.37
C PRO A 70 17.98 -5.60 -4.78
N SER A 71 18.84 -5.96 -3.82
CA SER A 71 19.73 -7.11 -4.02
C SER A 71 18.90 -8.39 -4.19
N GLY A 72 19.51 -9.45 -4.77
CA GLY A 72 18.82 -10.74 -4.89
C GLY A 72 18.38 -11.32 -3.54
N GLU A 73 19.11 -11.02 -2.46
CA GLU A 73 18.74 -11.42 -1.09
C GLU A 73 17.53 -10.64 -0.57
N GLN A 74 17.51 -9.31 -0.76
CA GLN A 74 16.36 -8.49 -0.40
C GLN A 74 15.12 -8.89 -1.20
N LEU A 75 15.27 -9.20 -2.49
CA LEU A 75 14.18 -9.68 -3.34
C LEU A 75 13.59 -10.98 -2.79
N ARG A 76 14.41 -11.99 -2.52
CA ARG A 76 13.96 -13.26 -1.91
C ARG A 76 13.28 -13.05 -0.56
N ALA A 77 13.85 -12.21 0.31
CA ALA A 77 13.27 -11.89 1.60
C ALA A 77 11.92 -11.17 1.49
N SER A 78 11.77 -10.27 0.52
CA SER A 78 10.52 -9.54 0.25
C SER A 78 9.39 -10.42 -0.29
N LEU A 79 9.73 -11.51 -0.98
CA LEU A 79 8.76 -12.46 -1.53
C LEU A 79 8.40 -13.58 -0.55
N THR A 80 9.18 -13.76 0.53
CA THR A 80 8.91 -14.79 1.53
C THR A 80 7.55 -14.57 2.21
N GLY A 81 6.68 -15.56 2.15
CA GLY A 81 5.32 -15.49 2.70
C GLY A 81 4.34 -14.63 1.89
N THR A 82 4.68 -14.36 0.62
CA THR A 82 3.75 -13.79 -0.37
C THR A 82 3.22 -14.91 -1.29
N ALA A 83 2.38 -14.58 -2.28
CA ALA A 83 1.65 -15.58 -3.05
C ALA A 83 2.56 -16.69 -3.62
N ASP A 84 2.27 -17.95 -3.26
CA ASP A 84 3.13 -19.11 -3.55
C ASP A 84 3.30 -19.39 -5.07
N ASP A 85 2.43 -18.81 -5.91
CA ASP A 85 2.46 -18.93 -7.36
C ASP A 85 3.35 -17.89 -8.06
N ILE A 86 3.83 -16.87 -7.34
CA ILE A 86 4.71 -15.85 -7.90
C ILE A 86 6.16 -16.35 -7.80
N GLY A 87 6.66 -16.93 -8.89
CA GLY A 87 8.08 -17.28 -9.04
C GLY A 87 9.02 -16.06 -8.97
N GLU A 88 10.32 -16.28 -9.15
CA GLU A 88 11.30 -15.18 -9.15
C GLU A 88 10.95 -14.14 -10.25
N PRO A 89 10.65 -12.88 -9.89
CA PRO A 89 10.16 -11.91 -10.84
C PRO A 89 11.29 -11.44 -11.76
N PRO A 90 11.06 -11.33 -13.08
CA PRO A 90 12.08 -10.80 -13.97
C PRO A 90 12.34 -9.32 -13.66
N ILE A 91 13.61 -8.93 -13.81
CA ILE A 91 14.06 -7.55 -13.70
C ILE A 91 14.13 -6.96 -15.11
N LEU A 92 13.32 -5.94 -15.38
CA LEU A 92 13.22 -5.33 -16.71
C LEU A 92 13.52 -3.83 -16.64
N ASP A 93 14.17 -3.29 -17.68
CA ASP A 93 14.18 -1.85 -17.89
C ASP A 93 12.84 -1.36 -18.46
N LEU A 94 12.71 -0.04 -18.67
CA LEU A 94 11.46 0.56 -19.15
C LEU A 94 11.08 0.10 -20.57
N SER A 95 12.06 -0.17 -21.43
CA SER A 95 11.84 -0.61 -22.81
C SER A 95 11.33 -2.05 -22.84
N ALA A 96 12.02 -2.95 -22.13
CA ALA A 96 11.62 -4.33 -21.98
C ALA A 96 10.27 -4.46 -21.26
N LEU A 97 9.98 -3.59 -20.30
CA LEU A 97 8.66 -3.50 -19.66
C LEU A 97 7.57 -3.16 -20.68
N ALA A 98 7.79 -2.17 -21.55
CA ALA A 98 6.81 -1.81 -22.58
C ALA A 98 6.52 -2.99 -23.52
N VAL A 99 7.55 -3.70 -23.98
CA VAL A 99 7.39 -4.94 -24.78
C VAL A 99 6.56 -5.97 -24.01
N ARG A 100 6.89 -6.21 -22.72
CA ARG A 100 6.17 -7.17 -21.89
C ARG A 100 4.70 -6.82 -21.70
N ILE A 101 4.36 -5.54 -21.54
CA ILE A 101 2.97 -5.05 -21.46
C ILE A 101 2.23 -5.32 -22.78
N ALA A 102 2.84 -5.00 -23.92
CA ALA A 102 2.23 -5.22 -25.23
C ALA A 102 1.95 -6.69 -25.52
N THR A 103 2.82 -7.60 -25.04
CA THR A 103 2.63 -9.05 -25.16
C THR A 103 1.60 -9.60 -24.18
N LEU A 104 1.71 -9.24 -22.89
CA LEU A 104 0.86 -9.81 -21.84
C LEU A 104 -0.57 -9.27 -21.89
N LYS A 105 -0.74 -8.00 -22.28
CA LYS A 105 -2.04 -7.29 -22.31
C LYS A 105 -2.83 -7.48 -21.01
N PRO A 106 -2.26 -7.13 -19.84
CA PRO A 106 -2.92 -7.32 -18.56
C PRO A 106 -4.23 -6.52 -18.50
N ASP A 107 -5.22 -7.02 -17.77
CA ASP A 107 -6.46 -6.28 -17.49
C ASP A 107 -6.24 -5.23 -16.40
N VAL A 108 -5.38 -5.57 -15.42
CA VAL A 108 -5.07 -4.73 -14.26
C VAL A 108 -3.55 -4.63 -14.11
N VAL A 109 -3.05 -3.41 -13.94
CA VAL A 109 -1.65 -3.15 -13.58
C VAL A 109 -1.57 -2.49 -12.21
N LEU A 110 -0.93 -3.19 -11.26
CA LEU A 110 -0.59 -2.65 -9.95
C LEU A 110 0.79 -1.99 -9.98
N LEU A 111 0.80 -0.67 -10.02
CA LEU A 111 1.99 0.17 -9.87
C LEU A 111 2.40 0.26 -8.40
N SER A 112 3.15 -0.75 -7.99
CA SER A 112 3.90 -0.77 -6.75
C SER A 112 5.25 -0.07 -6.92
N VAL A 113 5.28 1.19 -7.31
CA VAL A 113 6.56 1.92 -7.48
C VAL A 113 6.58 3.20 -6.68
N ARG A 114 7.78 3.70 -6.38
CA ARG A 114 7.92 5.03 -5.76
C ARG A 114 7.24 6.10 -6.61
N GLY A 115 6.65 7.08 -5.92
CA GLY A 115 5.83 8.11 -6.54
C GLY A 115 6.38 8.76 -7.82
N PRO A 116 7.65 9.22 -7.87
CA PRO A 116 8.20 9.83 -9.08
C PRO A 116 8.19 8.92 -10.32
N LEU A 117 8.28 7.60 -10.14
CA LEU A 117 8.25 6.64 -11.24
C LEU A 117 6.84 6.34 -11.74
N VAL A 118 5.80 6.55 -10.93
CA VAL A 118 4.41 6.23 -11.32
C VAL A 118 4.07 6.89 -12.66
N LYS A 119 4.31 8.20 -12.81
CA LYS A 119 4.02 8.93 -14.06
C LYS A 119 4.80 8.41 -15.27
N VAL A 120 6.05 8.00 -15.07
CA VAL A 120 6.91 7.47 -16.13
C VAL A 120 6.37 6.11 -16.60
N VAL A 121 6.06 5.24 -15.64
CA VAL A 121 5.58 3.89 -15.93
C VAL A 121 4.16 3.91 -16.52
N VAL A 122 3.27 4.79 -16.06
CA VAL A 122 1.94 4.97 -16.67
C VAL A 122 2.05 5.30 -18.15
N ARG A 123 2.93 6.24 -18.53
CA ARG A 123 3.14 6.60 -19.95
C ARG A 123 3.64 5.42 -20.77
N ALA A 124 4.58 4.64 -20.23
CA ALA A 124 5.08 3.44 -20.90
C ALA A 124 3.99 2.38 -21.08
N ILE A 125 3.15 2.15 -20.06
CA ILE A 125 2.03 1.21 -20.14
C ILE A 125 1.03 1.66 -21.19
N VAL A 126 0.56 2.90 -21.12
CA VAL A 126 -0.45 3.43 -22.05
C VAL A 126 0.08 3.43 -23.49
N GLY A 127 1.34 3.82 -23.71
CA GLY A 127 1.95 3.82 -25.04
C GLY A 127 2.18 2.41 -25.62
N ALA A 128 2.32 1.40 -24.77
CA ALA A 128 2.50 0.01 -25.20
C ALA A 128 1.19 -0.78 -25.32
N SER A 129 0.07 -0.24 -24.83
CA SER A 129 -1.20 -0.96 -24.73
C SER A 129 -2.15 -0.59 -25.86
N VAL A 130 -2.72 -1.59 -26.53
CA VAL A 130 -3.83 -1.38 -27.48
C VAL A 130 -5.13 -1.10 -26.72
N VAL A 131 -5.37 -1.86 -25.65
CA VAL A 131 -6.46 -1.64 -24.69
C VAL A 131 -5.83 -1.24 -23.37
N ARG A 132 -6.15 -0.06 -22.86
CA ARG A 132 -5.55 0.46 -21.63
C ARG A 132 -6.01 -0.38 -20.42
N PRO A 133 -5.08 -0.94 -19.62
CA PRO A 133 -5.43 -1.66 -18.39
C PRO A 133 -6.00 -0.71 -17.34
N VAL A 134 -6.69 -1.27 -16.33
CA VAL A 134 -6.96 -0.55 -15.08
C VAL A 134 -5.65 -0.39 -14.32
N ILE A 135 -5.27 0.86 -14.03
CA ILE A 135 -4.01 1.20 -13.35
C ILE A 135 -4.31 1.48 -11.88
N VAL A 136 -3.74 0.66 -11.01
CA VAL A 136 -3.86 0.77 -9.56
C VAL A 136 -2.50 1.17 -8.99
N SER A 137 -2.46 2.06 -8.00
CA SER A 137 -1.24 2.31 -7.23
C SER A 137 -1.57 2.53 -5.76
N GLY A 138 -0.55 2.48 -4.91
CA GLY A 138 -0.69 2.70 -3.49
C GLY A 138 0.62 3.08 -2.86
N LEU A 139 0.61 3.18 -1.53
CA LEU A 139 1.80 3.44 -0.72
C LEU A 139 2.03 2.24 0.21
N PRO A 140 3.27 1.75 0.33
CA PRO A 140 3.57 0.70 1.29
C PRO A 140 3.47 1.26 2.71
N GLY A 141 2.63 0.66 3.54
CA GLY A 141 2.51 1.01 4.95
C GLY A 141 1.54 2.16 5.24
N ILE A 142 1.70 2.75 6.43
CA ILE A 142 0.84 3.83 6.93
C ILE A 142 1.26 5.15 6.29
N SER A 143 0.30 5.84 5.66
CA SER A 143 0.54 6.99 4.79
C SER A 143 -0.04 8.30 5.30
N ILE A 144 -0.21 8.42 6.62
CA ILE A 144 -0.61 9.65 7.29
C ILE A 144 0.60 10.40 7.88
N PRO A 145 0.62 11.74 7.82
CA PRO A 145 -0.38 12.60 7.15
C PRO A 145 -0.31 12.51 5.63
N ALA A 146 -1.46 12.72 4.95
CA ALA A 146 -1.52 12.77 3.49
C ALA A 146 -0.64 13.90 2.93
N THR A 147 0.00 13.68 1.78
CA THR A 147 0.92 14.66 1.19
C THR A 147 0.56 15.04 -0.24
N LYS A 148 0.72 16.32 -0.60
CA LYS A 148 0.44 16.81 -1.97
C LYS A 148 1.22 16.02 -3.01
N ARG A 149 2.47 15.66 -2.68
CA ARG A 149 3.34 14.87 -3.55
C ARG A 149 2.81 13.46 -3.77
N ALA A 150 2.22 12.82 -2.77
CA ALA A 150 1.64 11.49 -2.93
C ALA A 150 0.44 11.51 -3.89
N VAL A 151 -0.45 12.51 -3.77
CA VAL A 151 -1.57 12.74 -4.70
C VAL A 151 -1.06 13.08 -6.10
N ALA A 152 -0.21 14.10 -6.23
CA ALA A 152 0.27 14.56 -7.52
C ALA A 152 1.04 13.49 -8.30
N ASN A 153 1.76 12.60 -7.61
CA ASN A 153 2.48 11.50 -8.25
C ASN A 153 1.56 10.38 -8.77
N ARG A 154 0.36 10.24 -8.20
CA ARG A 154 -0.60 9.19 -8.55
C ARG A 154 -1.83 9.70 -9.30
N ALA A 155 -1.89 10.98 -9.64
CA ALA A 155 -3.01 11.57 -10.37
C ALA A 155 -3.32 10.95 -11.76
N GLN A 156 -2.51 10.02 -12.26
CA GLN A 156 -2.72 9.32 -13.54
C GLN A 156 -3.15 7.86 -13.37
N VAL A 157 -3.42 7.42 -12.14
CA VAL A 157 -3.92 6.07 -11.83
C VAL A 157 -5.43 6.10 -11.69
N ASP A 158 -6.09 4.98 -11.99
CA ASP A 158 -7.54 4.86 -11.82
C ASP A 158 -7.93 4.69 -10.36
N TYR A 159 -7.07 4.02 -9.58
CA TYR A 159 -7.36 3.68 -8.19
C TYR A 159 -6.14 3.84 -7.27
N PHE A 160 -6.28 4.63 -6.21
CA PHE A 160 -5.27 4.79 -5.17
C PHE A 160 -5.64 3.98 -3.93
N VAL A 161 -4.97 2.84 -3.75
CA VAL A 161 -5.13 1.94 -2.60
C VAL A 161 -4.46 2.52 -1.35
N LEU A 162 -5.22 2.58 -0.26
CA LEU A 162 -4.86 3.04 1.07
C LEU A 162 -5.31 2.02 2.12
N HIS A 163 -4.74 2.08 3.32
CA HIS A 163 -4.81 0.97 4.28
C HIS A 163 -5.64 1.21 5.54
N SER A 164 -6.36 2.33 5.58
CA SER A 164 -7.24 2.67 6.69
C SER A 164 -8.29 3.68 6.25
N ARG A 165 -9.44 3.65 6.93
CA ARG A 165 -10.50 4.67 6.73
C ARG A 165 -10.01 6.08 7.04
N ARG A 166 -9.00 6.23 7.92
CA ARG A 166 -8.39 7.52 8.21
C ARG A 166 -7.59 8.05 7.02
N GLU A 167 -6.77 7.19 6.42
CA GLU A 167 -6.03 7.56 5.20
C GLU A 167 -6.98 7.97 4.08
N ILE A 168 -8.05 7.20 3.83
CA ILE A 168 -9.06 7.55 2.81
C ILE A 168 -9.57 8.98 3.01
N ARG A 169 -10.07 9.31 4.22
CA ARG A 169 -10.57 10.66 4.51
C ARG A 169 -9.54 11.76 4.29
N GLU A 170 -8.31 11.58 4.80
CA GLU A 170 -7.26 12.60 4.67
C GLU A 170 -6.83 12.80 3.21
N PHE A 171 -6.77 11.73 2.43
CA PHE A 171 -6.40 11.80 1.01
C PHE A 171 -7.55 12.32 0.13
N GLU A 172 -8.80 11.98 0.41
CA GLU A 172 -9.98 12.54 -0.27
C GLU A 172 -10.06 14.05 -0.06
N GLU A 173 -9.93 14.52 1.19
CA GLU A 173 -9.92 15.94 1.52
C GLU A 173 -8.77 16.68 0.80
N LEU A 174 -7.58 16.07 0.79
CA LEU A 174 -6.43 16.67 0.12
C LEU A 174 -6.58 16.69 -1.41
N ALA A 175 -7.06 15.61 -2.03
CA ALA A 175 -7.28 15.53 -3.48
C ALA A 175 -8.34 16.52 -3.94
N SER A 176 -9.44 16.64 -3.19
CA SER A 176 -10.48 17.66 -3.41
C SER A 176 -9.91 19.08 -3.38
N ARG A 177 -9.11 19.42 -2.35
CA ARG A 177 -8.44 20.74 -2.27
C ARG A 177 -7.42 20.98 -3.39
N MET A 178 -6.87 19.92 -3.97
CA MET A 178 -5.95 20.00 -5.10
C MET A 178 -6.66 20.03 -6.46
N GLY A 179 -7.97 19.84 -6.51
CA GLY A 179 -8.72 19.71 -7.77
C GLY A 179 -8.35 18.46 -8.57
N VAL A 180 -7.92 17.38 -7.90
CA VAL A 180 -7.54 16.12 -8.53
C VAL A 180 -8.65 15.10 -8.32
N GLU A 181 -9.30 14.69 -9.40
CA GLU A 181 -10.24 13.57 -9.39
C GLU A 181 -9.47 12.24 -9.32
N MET A 182 -9.75 11.43 -8.30
CA MET A 182 -9.09 10.16 -8.08
C MET A 182 -9.99 9.27 -7.24
N LEU A 183 -10.06 7.99 -7.57
CA LEU A 183 -10.79 7.00 -6.77
C LEU A 183 -9.86 6.39 -5.73
N PHE A 184 -10.38 6.18 -4.53
CA PHE A 184 -9.62 5.61 -3.43
C PHE A 184 -10.13 4.22 -3.06
N GLY A 185 -9.17 3.33 -2.81
CA GLY A 185 -9.41 1.95 -2.40
C GLY A 185 -9.04 1.67 -0.98
N LEU A 186 -9.95 1.11 -0.21
CA LEU A 186 -9.62 0.58 1.10
C LEU A 186 -9.17 -0.87 0.96
N ALA A 187 -7.91 -1.14 1.31
CA ALA A 187 -7.41 -2.49 1.52
C ALA A 187 -6.91 -2.64 2.97
N THR A 188 -6.84 -3.86 3.50
CA THR A 188 -6.08 -4.10 4.74
C THR A 188 -4.59 -4.07 4.39
N LEU A 189 -3.73 -3.61 5.31
CA LEU A 189 -2.28 -3.76 5.12
C LEU A 189 -1.97 -5.23 4.81
N PRO A 190 -1.33 -5.53 3.66
CA PRO A 190 -1.26 -6.90 3.19
C PRO A 190 -0.25 -7.77 3.95
N PHE A 191 0.38 -7.20 4.98
CA PHE A 191 1.27 -7.89 5.91
C PHE A 191 0.57 -8.32 7.20
N LEU A 192 -0.68 -7.90 7.41
CA LEU A 192 -1.46 -8.31 8.57
C LEU A 192 -2.11 -9.67 8.29
N PRO A 193 -2.16 -10.56 9.28
CA PRO A 193 -2.87 -11.83 9.12
C PRO A 193 -4.35 -11.57 8.84
N GLY A 194 -4.92 -12.31 7.90
CA GLY A 194 -6.36 -12.21 7.58
C GLY A 194 -7.28 -12.67 8.71
N LYS A 195 -6.74 -13.38 9.71
CA LYS A 195 -7.45 -13.78 10.93
C LYS A 195 -7.00 -12.89 12.10
N PRO A 196 -7.93 -12.44 12.96
CA PRO A 196 -7.58 -11.75 14.20
C PRO A 196 -6.56 -12.58 14.98
N LEU A 197 -5.47 -11.94 15.39
CA LEU A 197 -4.51 -12.59 16.29
C LEU A 197 -5.26 -12.95 17.59
N PRO A 198 -5.02 -14.14 18.17
CA PRO A 198 -5.58 -14.49 19.46
C PRO A 198 -5.23 -13.39 20.46
N GLN A 199 -6.25 -12.90 21.15
CA GLN A 199 -6.10 -11.82 22.13
C GLN A 199 -5.16 -12.35 23.22
N LYS A 200 -3.90 -11.88 23.25
CA LYS A 200 -2.96 -12.29 24.29
C LYS A 200 -3.54 -11.92 25.64
N THR A 201 -3.76 -12.90 26.51
CA THR A 201 -4.12 -12.69 27.91
C THR A 201 -3.09 -11.73 28.52
N ARG A 202 -3.55 -10.65 29.14
CA ARG A 202 -2.68 -9.68 29.83
C ARG A 202 -2.07 -10.33 31.07
N GLY A 203 -1.02 -11.13 30.88
CA GLY A 203 -0.12 -11.57 31.93
C GLY A 203 1.20 -10.81 31.79
N ARG A 204 1.65 -10.10 32.84
CA ARG A 204 3.05 -9.67 32.93
C ARG A 204 3.89 -10.93 33.05
N ASN A 205 4.41 -11.43 31.94
CA ASN A 205 5.46 -12.44 31.99
C ASN A 205 6.64 -11.82 32.75
N GLN A 206 7.11 -12.50 33.78
CA GLN A 206 8.20 -12.01 34.64
C GLN A 206 9.52 -11.84 33.86
N ASN A 207 9.62 -12.46 32.67
CA ASN A 207 10.69 -12.32 31.69
C ASN A 207 10.15 -11.74 30.37
N GLY A 208 9.79 -10.46 30.38
CA GLY A 208 9.25 -9.77 29.20
C GLY A 208 10.33 -9.39 28.17
N GLU A 209 9.93 -9.25 26.91
CA GLU A 209 10.78 -8.70 25.85
C GLU A 209 10.29 -7.31 25.45
N VAL A 210 11.23 -6.37 25.30
CA VAL A 210 10.98 -5.04 24.74
C VAL A 210 11.72 -4.97 23.40
N ILE A 211 10.97 -4.95 22.31
CA ILE A 211 11.54 -4.85 20.96
C ILE A 211 11.31 -3.44 20.45
N PHE A 212 12.40 -2.69 20.25
CA PHE A 212 12.38 -1.40 19.59
C PHE A 212 12.81 -1.56 18.13
N ALA A 213 11.87 -1.35 17.21
CA ALA A 213 12.15 -1.35 15.77
C ALA A 213 12.39 0.08 15.29
N ALA A 214 13.63 0.39 14.90
CA ALA A 214 14.00 1.72 14.44
C ALA A 214 13.24 2.13 13.16
N GLN A 215 12.85 3.40 13.07
CA GLN A 215 12.19 4.02 11.92
C GLN A 215 13.12 5.08 11.31
N ALA A 216 13.02 5.35 10.00
CA ALA A 216 13.96 6.30 9.36
C ALA A 216 13.81 7.74 9.85
N LYS A 217 12.58 8.20 10.08
CA LYS A 217 12.29 9.62 10.32
C LYS A 217 11.86 9.93 11.76
N VAL A 218 11.81 8.91 12.62
CA VAL A 218 11.30 9.04 13.98
C VAL A 218 12.21 8.30 14.95
N PRO A 219 12.83 8.99 15.91
CA PRO A 219 12.90 10.46 16.05
C PRO A 219 13.75 11.14 14.96
N ALA A 220 13.37 12.36 14.57
CA ALA A 220 14.02 13.10 13.49
C ALA A 220 15.39 13.66 13.89
N GLN A 221 15.54 14.14 15.13
CA GLN A 221 16.78 14.76 15.61
C GLN A 221 17.72 13.74 16.25
N LYS A 222 19.03 13.98 16.11
CA LYS A 222 20.07 13.14 16.73
C LYS A 222 19.93 13.10 18.25
N VAL A 223 19.62 14.23 18.87
CA VAL A 223 19.43 14.33 20.33
C VAL A 223 18.29 13.44 20.82
N ASP A 224 17.15 13.46 20.12
CA ASP A 224 16.00 12.62 20.46
C ASP A 224 16.30 11.13 20.28
N ARG A 225 17.05 10.77 19.22
CA ARG A 225 17.51 9.39 19.01
C ARG A 225 18.40 8.91 20.15
N LEU A 226 19.34 9.75 20.59
CA LEU A 226 20.24 9.44 21.70
C LEU A 226 19.49 9.33 23.02
N ALA A 227 18.54 10.23 23.28
CA ALA A 227 17.69 10.18 24.48
C ALA A 227 16.91 8.85 24.54
N LEU A 228 16.24 8.47 23.45
CA LEU A 228 15.49 7.22 23.36
C LEU A 228 16.39 5.99 23.56
N LEU A 229 17.56 5.95 22.92
CA LEU A 229 18.51 4.84 23.08
C LEU A 229 19.05 4.78 24.53
N SER A 230 19.28 5.93 25.16
CA SER A 230 19.71 6.00 26.56
C SER A 230 18.64 5.44 27.49
N TRP A 231 17.36 5.78 27.29
CA TRP A 231 16.25 5.22 28.06
C TRP A 231 16.09 3.71 27.87
N LEU A 232 16.28 3.18 26.65
CA LEU A 232 16.27 1.74 26.40
C LEU A 232 17.41 1.03 27.11
N ALA A 233 18.63 1.58 27.06
CA ALA A 233 19.80 1.03 27.74
C ALA A 233 19.65 1.07 29.27
N GLU A 234 19.13 2.17 29.80
CA GLU A 234 18.85 2.31 31.22
C GLU A 234 17.75 1.35 31.69
N SER A 235 16.70 1.16 30.89
CA SER A 235 15.65 0.17 31.18
C SER A 235 16.22 -1.24 31.24
N ALA A 236 17.12 -1.61 30.32
CA ALA A 236 17.79 -2.90 30.34
C ALA A 236 18.64 -3.11 31.61
N ARG A 237 19.33 -2.06 32.08
CA ARG A 237 20.15 -2.12 33.30
C ARG A 237 19.31 -2.21 34.58
N ARG A 238 18.24 -1.42 34.68
CA ARG A 238 17.36 -1.37 35.87
C ARG A 238 16.44 -2.58 35.97
N HIS A 239 16.18 -3.26 34.86
CA HIS A 239 15.31 -4.43 34.79
C HIS A 239 16.03 -5.61 34.12
N PRO A 240 16.98 -6.29 34.80
CA PRO A 240 17.76 -7.38 34.22
C PRO A 240 16.93 -8.58 33.72
N TYR A 241 15.70 -8.72 34.22
CA TYR A 241 14.73 -9.72 33.77
C TYR A 241 14.05 -9.36 32.44
N LEU A 242 14.22 -8.13 31.92
CA LEU A 242 13.73 -7.72 30.61
C LEU A 242 14.81 -7.87 29.55
N ARG A 243 14.48 -8.54 28.44
CA ARG A 243 15.33 -8.52 27.25
C ARG A 243 14.97 -7.33 26.38
N VAL A 244 15.86 -6.36 26.26
CA VAL A 244 15.69 -5.19 25.37
C VAL A 244 16.43 -5.43 24.06
N VAL A 245 15.70 -5.43 22.94
CA VAL A 245 16.24 -5.66 21.59
C VAL A 245 16.03 -4.43 20.73
N VAL A 246 17.09 -3.95 20.09
CA VAL A 246 17.02 -2.85 19.11
C VAL A 246 17.21 -3.42 17.70
N LYS A 247 16.15 -3.42 16.91
CA LYS A 247 16.19 -3.83 15.50
C LYS A 247 16.49 -2.61 14.62
N VAL A 248 17.68 -2.58 14.03
CA VAL A 248 18.09 -1.54 13.07
C VAL A 248 17.52 -1.81 11.67
N ARG A 249 17.44 -0.76 10.82
CA ARG A 249 16.78 -0.85 9.51
C ARG A 249 17.60 -1.54 8.42
N ALA A 250 18.92 -1.38 8.44
CA ALA A 250 19.81 -2.00 7.46
C ALA A 250 21.19 -2.21 8.06
N ALA A 251 21.94 -3.17 7.52
CA ALA A 251 23.35 -3.36 7.83
C ALA A 251 24.21 -2.26 7.19
N ARG A 252 25.47 -2.15 7.61
CA ARG A 252 26.42 -1.19 7.04
C ARG A 252 26.62 -1.49 5.55
N GLY A 253 26.28 -0.54 4.67
CA GLY A 253 26.46 -0.66 3.22
C GLY A 253 25.18 -0.95 2.42
N GLU A 254 24.05 -1.21 3.09
CA GLU A 254 22.77 -1.44 2.41
C GLU A 254 22.05 -0.12 2.09
N LEU A 255 21.52 0.00 0.86
CA LEU A 255 20.69 1.13 0.44
C LEU A 255 19.34 1.08 1.18
N GLN A 256 18.93 2.20 1.76
CA GLN A 256 17.61 2.38 2.35
C GLN A 256 16.75 3.31 1.51
N THR A 257 15.44 3.04 1.49
CA THR A 257 14.46 4.00 1.02
C THR A 257 14.26 5.09 2.08
N HIS A 258 14.41 6.35 1.65
CA HIS A 258 14.19 7.65 2.33
C HIS A 258 15.42 8.41 2.83
#